data_AF-A0A7C6T8A8-F1
#
_entry.id   AF-A0A7C6T8A8-F1
#
_cell.length_a   1.000
_cell.length_b   1.000
_cell.length_c   1.000
_cell.angle_alpha   90.00
_cell.angle_beta   90.00
_cell.angle_gamma   90.00
#
_symmetry.space_group_name_H-M   'P 1'
#
loop_
_entity.id
_entity.type
_entity.pdbx_description
1 polymer ?
#
loop_
_entity_poly.entity_id
_entity_poly.type
_entity_poly.pdbx_seq_one_letter_code
_entity_poly.pdbx_strand_id
1 'polypeptide(L)'
;MRPIPRPVRALLLKDLRVFWRDPAQWAQLLLLFGLLIIYISNLRNMPLNTGEPFWQSVISFFNMGATCFVMATLTSRFVFPMWSLEGQQFWVVGLAPLTRRQLLVQKFLGCSLGCILLGEAVMMYSNYMLRVPPLMLALSGVTVAVVSAGLVSLGLGLGAVFPNFREDNAARIANSAGGTLNIVLSLLYIGAIIAVQTYPIHALLTGKAPGWHALRGEILTAGLLFALINAIAIGVPLWLGLRAVDRMEL
;
A
#
# COMPACT_ATOMS: atom_id res chain seq x y z
N MET A 1 -23.84 6.47 -12.71
CA MET A 1 -22.36 6.31 -12.78
C MET A 1 -21.86 7.13 -13.97
N ARG A 2 -21.28 8.31 -13.74
CA ARG A 2 -20.72 9.14 -14.84
C ARG A 2 -19.47 8.41 -15.39
N PRO A 3 -19.39 8.15 -16.71
CA PRO A 3 -18.28 7.39 -17.27
C PRO A 3 -16.98 8.17 -17.07
N ILE A 4 -15.96 7.45 -16.59
CA ILE A 4 -14.57 7.92 -16.49
C ILE A 4 -14.18 8.61 -17.82
N PRO A 5 -13.60 9.83 -17.80
CA PRO A 5 -13.28 10.55 -19.03
C PRO A 5 -12.42 9.70 -19.97
N ARG A 6 -12.73 9.69 -21.27
CA ARG A 6 -12.02 8.90 -22.30
C ARG A 6 -10.48 8.96 -22.23
N PRO A 7 -9.82 10.11 -21.96
CA PRO A 7 -8.35 10.14 -21.81
C PRO A 7 -7.84 9.38 -20.58
N VAL A 8 -8.58 9.40 -19.47
CA VAL A 8 -8.25 8.67 -18.23
C VAL A 8 -8.29 7.16 -18.46
N ARG A 9 -9.30 6.69 -19.19
CA ARG A 9 -9.42 5.26 -19.54
C ARG A 9 -8.32 4.81 -20.51
N ALA A 10 -7.92 5.68 -21.45
CA ALA A 10 -6.85 5.38 -22.39
C ALA A 10 -5.48 5.27 -21.70
N LEU A 11 -5.20 6.15 -20.73
CA LEU A 11 -3.99 6.08 -19.89
C LEU A 11 -3.96 4.80 -19.04
N LEU A 12 -5.06 4.48 -18.34
CA LEU A 12 -5.14 3.23 -17.55
C LEU A 12 -4.98 1.97 -18.42
N LEU A 13 -5.58 1.94 -19.62
CA LEU A 13 -5.42 0.82 -20.56
C LEU A 13 -4.00 0.72 -21.12
N LYS A 14 -3.32 1.85 -21.32
CA LYS A 14 -1.91 1.88 -21.72
C LYS A 14 -1.03 1.28 -20.62
N ASP A 15 -1.18 1.74 -19.38
CA ASP A 15 -0.39 1.27 -18.25
C ASP A 15 -0.61 -0.24 -18.00
N LEU A 16 -1.86 -0.71 -18.08
CA LEU A 16 -2.19 -2.12 -17.95
C LEU A 16 -1.56 -2.98 -19.07
N ARG A 17 -1.52 -2.44 -20.30
CA ARG A 17 -0.98 -3.13 -21.47
C ARG A 17 0.55 -3.13 -21.49
N VAL A 18 1.19 -2.07 -21.01
CA VAL A 18 2.66 -2.03 -20.80
C VAL A 18 3.05 -3.04 -19.74
N PHE A 19 2.30 -3.08 -18.64
CA PHE A 19 2.52 -4.05 -17.59
C PHE A 19 2.42 -5.49 -18.14
N TRP A 20 1.35 -5.84 -18.87
CA TRP A 20 1.18 -7.19 -19.47
C TRP A 20 2.27 -7.56 -20.49
N ARG A 21 3.01 -6.59 -21.05
CA ARG A 21 4.11 -6.83 -21.99
C ARG A 21 5.44 -7.15 -21.31
N ASP A 22 5.59 -6.90 -20.01
CA ASP A 22 6.81 -7.25 -19.27
C ASP A 22 6.58 -8.51 -18.41
N PRO A 23 6.81 -9.72 -18.96
CA PRO A 23 6.54 -10.98 -18.26
C PRO A 23 7.40 -11.15 -17.00
N ALA A 24 8.58 -10.53 -16.92
CA ALA A 24 9.42 -10.60 -15.73
C ALA A 24 8.75 -9.91 -14.53
N GLN A 25 8.06 -8.80 -14.77
CA GLN A 25 7.38 -8.02 -13.74
C GLN A 25 6.18 -8.78 -13.16
N TRP A 26 5.30 -9.32 -14.00
CA TRP A 26 4.16 -10.11 -13.52
C TRP A 26 4.57 -11.47 -12.95
N ALA A 27 5.59 -12.12 -13.51
CA ALA A 27 6.09 -13.39 -12.96
C ALA A 27 6.61 -13.19 -11.54
N GLN A 28 7.31 -12.09 -11.26
CA GLN A 28 7.75 -11.77 -9.91
C GLN A 28 6.58 -11.57 -8.94
N LEU A 29 5.50 -10.93 -9.39
CA LEU A 29 4.31 -10.76 -8.54
C LEU A 29 3.59 -12.07 -8.28
N LEU A 30 3.41 -12.88 -9.32
CA LEU A 30 2.85 -14.22 -9.18
C LEU A 30 3.67 -15.07 -8.23
N LEU A 31 5.00 -14.96 -8.28
CA LEU A 31 5.89 -15.65 -7.35
C LEU A 31 5.70 -15.14 -5.91
N LEU A 32 5.67 -13.82 -5.72
CA LEU A 32 5.59 -13.20 -4.39
C LEU A 32 4.23 -13.47 -3.72
N PHE A 33 3.13 -13.29 -4.44
CA PHE A 33 1.79 -13.63 -3.96
C PHE A 33 1.59 -15.15 -3.85
N GLY A 34 2.09 -15.93 -4.81
CA GLY A 34 2.00 -17.39 -4.78
C GLY A 34 2.70 -17.98 -3.56
N LEU A 35 3.91 -17.51 -3.26
CA LEU A 35 4.66 -17.92 -2.07
C LEU A 35 3.91 -17.53 -0.79
N LEU A 36 3.34 -16.32 -0.74
CA LEU A 36 2.56 -15.86 0.41
C LEU A 36 1.29 -16.70 0.61
N ILE A 37 0.59 -17.06 -0.46
CA ILE A 37 -0.59 -17.93 -0.43
C ILE A 37 -0.22 -19.35 0.02
N ILE A 38 0.89 -19.91 -0.47
CA ILE A 38 1.38 -21.24 -0.04
C ILE A 38 1.70 -21.21 1.46
N TYR A 39 2.40 -20.17 1.92
CA TYR A 39 2.69 -19.95 3.34
C TYR A 39 1.41 -19.89 4.18
N ILE A 40 0.46 -19.04 3.81
CA ILE A 40 -0.84 -18.90 4.51
C ILE A 40 -1.60 -20.22 4.53
N SER A 41 -1.57 -20.96 3.42
CA SER A 41 -2.24 -22.26 3.32
C SER A 41 -1.57 -23.31 4.21
N ASN A 42 -0.25 -23.22 4.41
CA ASN A 42 0.49 -24.09 5.31
C ASN A 42 0.14 -23.84 6.79
N LEU A 43 -0.24 -22.60 7.17
CA LEU A 43 -0.68 -22.28 8.53
C LEU A 43 -1.89 -23.10 8.97
N ARG A 44 -2.73 -23.56 8.03
CA ARG A 44 -3.87 -24.45 8.33
C ARG A 44 -3.43 -25.81 8.89
N ASN A 45 -2.22 -26.26 8.53
CA ASN A 45 -1.65 -27.53 8.99
C ASN A 45 -0.85 -27.38 10.29
N MET A 46 -0.55 -26.15 10.72
CA MET A 46 -0.03 -25.96 12.07
C MET A 46 -1.12 -26.36 13.07
N PRO A 47 -0.77 -27.07 14.16
CA PRO A 47 -1.68 -27.32 15.26
C PRO A 47 -1.92 -26.01 16.01
N LEU A 48 -2.62 -25.07 15.39
CA LEU A 48 -3.36 -23.97 16.02
C LEU A 48 -4.50 -24.50 16.92
N ASN A 49 -4.58 -25.83 17.05
CA ASN A 49 -5.54 -26.63 17.78
C ASN A 49 -5.44 -26.52 19.31
N THR A 50 -4.61 -25.62 19.85
CA THR A 50 -4.71 -25.21 21.25
C THR A 50 -5.59 -23.98 21.46
N GLY A 51 -6.12 -23.33 20.41
CA GLY A 51 -7.13 -22.28 20.55
C GLY A 51 -6.68 -21.04 21.33
N GLU A 52 -5.38 -20.91 21.60
CA GLU A 52 -4.80 -19.79 22.34
C GLU A 52 -4.91 -18.50 21.52
N PRO A 53 -5.74 -17.53 21.93
CA PRO A 53 -5.95 -16.27 21.20
C PRO A 53 -4.66 -15.49 20.95
N PHE A 54 -3.64 -15.75 21.77
CA PHE A 54 -2.29 -15.22 21.65
C PHE A 54 -1.66 -15.51 20.28
N TRP A 55 -1.52 -16.79 19.90
CA TRP A 55 -0.82 -17.18 18.69
C TRP A 55 -1.56 -16.75 17.42
N GLN A 56 -2.89 -16.79 17.45
CA GLN A 56 -3.71 -16.29 16.35
C GLN A 56 -3.47 -14.80 16.10
N SER A 57 -3.45 -14.00 17.17
CA SER A 57 -3.21 -12.55 17.07
C SER A 57 -1.83 -12.25 16.49
N VAL A 58 -0.79 -12.91 17.01
CA VAL A 58 0.60 -12.73 16.55
C VAL A 58 0.76 -13.06 15.07
N ILE A 59 0.22 -14.20 14.62
CA ILE A 59 0.32 -14.61 13.22
C ILE A 59 -0.48 -13.67 12.31
N SER A 60 -1.64 -13.19 12.75
CA SER A 60 -2.42 -12.21 11.98
C SER A 60 -1.70 -10.87 11.83
N PHE A 61 -1.02 -10.36 12.86
CA PHE A 61 -0.18 -9.16 12.74
C PHE A 61 1.00 -9.38 11.79
N PHE A 62 1.62 -10.55 11.85
CA PHE A 62 2.72 -10.90 10.94
C PHE A 62 2.24 -10.97 9.49
N ASN A 63 1.09 -11.61 9.24
CA ASN A 63 0.45 -11.65 7.91
C ASN A 63 0.08 -10.27 7.39
N MET A 64 -0.45 -9.41 8.24
CA MET A 64 -0.76 -8.03 7.88
C MET A 64 0.51 -7.27 7.49
N GLY A 65 1.60 -7.42 8.25
CA GLY A 65 2.89 -6.83 7.93
C GLY A 65 3.50 -7.36 6.65
N ALA A 66 3.46 -8.67 6.43
CA ALA A 66 3.91 -9.29 5.18
C ALA A 66 3.12 -8.77 3.98
N THR A 67 1.79 -8.69 4.10
CA THR A 67 0.91 -8.15 3.05
C THR A 67 1.25 -6.70 2.73
N CYS A 68 1.41 -5.85 3.75
CA CYS A 68 1.81 -4.45 3.57
C CYS A 68 3.21 -4.32 2.95
N PHE A 69 4.14 -5.21 3.30
CA PHE A 69 5.48 -5.25 2.71
C PHE A 69 5.46 -5.61 1.23
N VAL A 70 4.60 -6.56 0.82
CA VAL A 70 4.34 -6.85 -0.59
C VAL A 70 3.81 -5.61 -1.30
N MET A 71 2.84 -4.91 -0.69
CA MET A 71 2.30 -3.65 -1.24
C MET A 71 3.37 -2.57 -1.36
N ALA A 72 4.28 -2.43 -0.38
CA ALA A 72 5.37 -1.45 -0.45
C ALA A 72 6.35 -1.76 -1.59
N THR A 73 6.61 -3.05 -1.83
CA THR A 73 7.44 -3.50 -2.95
C THR A 73 6.78 -3.19 -4.28
N LEU A 74 5.46 -3.42 -4.37
CA LEU A 74 4.64 -3.08 -5.54
C LEU A 74 4.66 -1.58 -5.83
N THR A 75 4.36 -0.75 -4.85
CA THR A 75 4.32 0.71 -5.04
C THR A 75 5.69 1.25 -5.43
N SER A 76 6.78 0.75 -4.83
CA SER A 76 8.14 1.16 -5.19
C SER A 76 8.53 0.79 -6.62
N ARG A 77 7.98 -0.30 -7.17
CA ARG A 77 8.33 -0.77 -8.53
C ARG A 77 7.46 -0.20 -9.63
N PHE A 78 6.18 -0.02 -9.34
CA PHE A 78 5.21 0.39 -10.36
C PHE A 78 4.75 1.82 -10.20
N VAL A 79 4.60 2.30 -8.97
CA VAL A 79 4.01 3.61 -8.67
C VAL A 79 5.09 4.70 -8.62
N PHE A 80 6.22 4.43 -7.99
CA PHE A 80 7.35 5.37 -7.91
C PHE A 80 7.89 5.82 -9.28
N PRO A 81 8.18 4.94 -10.26
CA PRO A 81 8.72 5.37 -11.54
C PRO A 81 7.70 6.00 -12.49
N MET A 82 6.39 6.03 -12.16
CA MET A 82 5.35 6.50 -13.10
C MET A 82 5.61 7.90 -13.64
N TRP A 83 6.03 8.84 -12.78
CA TRP A 83 6.30 10.21 -13.19
C TRP A 83 7.52 10.30 -14.12
N SER A 84 8.58 9.56 -13.80
CA SER A 84 9.81 9.50 -14.61
C SER A 84 9.56 8.94 -16.01
N LEU A 85 8.72 7.91 -16.13
CA LEU A 85 8.37 7.30 -17.42
C LEU A 85 7.42 8.17 -18.25
N GLU A 86 6.53 8.93 -17.60
CA GLU A 86 5.63 9.84 -18.30
C GLU A 86 6.31 11.13 -18.80
N GLY A 87 7.34 11.62 -18.11
CA GLY A 87 8.09 12.80 -18.53
C GLY A 87 8.68 12.70 -19.94
N GLN A 88 8.99 11.49 -20.41
CA GLN A 88 9.51 11.27 -21.78
C GLN A 88 8.44 11.40 -22.86
N GLN A 89 7.16 11.23 -22.51
CA GLN A 89 6.02 11.37 -23.43
C GLN A 89 5.13 12.57 -23.08
N PHE A 90 5.64 13.49 -22.25
CA PHE A 90 4.86 14.56 -21.64
C PHE A 90 4.33 15.57 -22.66
N TRP A 91 4.99 15.74 -23.81
CA TRP A 91 4.48 16.54 -24.94
C TRP A 91 3.09 16.09 -25.43
N VAL A 92 2.79 14.80 -25.34
CA VAL A 92 1.47 14.25 -25.73
C VAL A 92 0.43 14.46 -24.62
N VAL A 93 0.87 14.53 -23.36
CA VAL A 93 0.01 14.77 -22.19
C VAL A 93 -0.29 16.26 -21.99
N GLY A 94 0.64 17.15 -22.36
CA GLY A 94 0.42 18.61 -22.37
C GLY A 94 -0.65 19.07 -23.36
N LEU A 95 -0.97 18.24 -24.36
CA LEU A 95 -2.11 18.45 -25.28
C LEU A 95 -3.45 17.96 -24.71
N ALA A 96 -3.43 17.21 -23.60
CA ALA A 96 -4.64 16.79 -22.92
C ALA A 96 -5.15 17.92 -22.00
N PRO A 97 -6.46 18.25 -22.00
CA PRO A 97 -7.04 19.30 -21.16
C PRO A 97 -7.21 18.82 -19.70
N LEU A 98 -6.14 18.34 -19.07
CA LEU A 98 -6.13 17.88 -17.68
C LEU A 98 -5.18 18.75 -16.86
N THR A 99 -5.68 19.25 -15.73
CA THR A 99 -4.83 19.96 -14.78
C THR A 99 -3.86 18.98 -14.09
N ARG A 100 -2.67 19.46 -13.72
CA ARG A 100 -1.64 18.68 -13.00
C ARG A 100 -2.19 18.00 -11.75
N ARG A 101 -3.06 18.70 -11.01
CA ARG A 101 -3.78 18.18 -9.86
C ARG A 101 -4.72 17.03 -10.21
N GLN A 102 -5.49 17.13 -11.30
CA GLN A 102 -6.36 16.05 -11.75
C GLN A 102 -5.58 14.79 -12.14
N LEU A 103 -4.41 14.95 -12.76
CA LEU A 103 -3.55 13.84 -13.15
C LEU A 103 -2.99 13.10 -11.92
N LEU A 104 -2.49 13.84 -10.92
CA LEU A 104 -2.01 13.24 -9.67
C LEU A 104 -3.15 12.55 -8.90
N VAL A 105 -4.33 13.17 -8.78
CA VAL A 105 -5.49 12.56 -8.12
C VAL A 105 -5.95 11.30 -8.84
N GLN A 106 -6.00 11.32 -10.17
CA GLN A 106 -6.36 10.14 -10.97
C GLN A 106 -5.39 8.98 -10.73
N LYS A 107 -4.08 9.24 -10.76
CA LYS A 107 -3.05 8.22 -10.50
C LYS A 107 -3.16 7.69 -9.09
N PHE A 108 -3.32 8.58 -8.10
CA PHE A 108 -3.48 8.20 -6.71
C PHE A 108 -4.68 7.28 -6.52
N LEU A 109 -5.86 7.66 -7.04
CA LEU A 109 -7.07 6.84 -6.92
C LEU A 109 -6.94 5.51 -7.67
N GLY A 110 -6.40 5.51 -8.89
CA GLY A 110 -6.22 4.29 -9.69
C GLY A 110 -5.24 3.30 -9.04
N CYS A 111 -4.07 3.78 -8.62
CA CYS A 111 -3.05 2.94 -7.98
C CYS A 111 -3.49 2.48 -6.59
N SER A 112 -4.14 3.36 -5.80
CA SER A 112 -4.67 3.01 -4.49
C SER A 112 -5.74 1.94 -4.61
N LEU A 113 -6.69 2.09 -5.53
CA LEU A 113 -7.72 1.07 -5.76
C LEU A 113 -7.10 -0.29 -6.13
N GLY A 114 -6.13 -0.31 -7.04
CA GLY A 114 -5.42 -1.54 -7.41
C GLY A 114 -4.69 -2.19 -6.24
N CYS A 115 -3.94 -1.41 -5.45
CA CYS A 115 -3.22 -1.92 -4.27
C CYS A 115 -4.18 -2.39 -3.17
N ILE A 116 -5.27 -1.65 -2.91
CA ILE A 116 -6.29 -2.04 -1.93
C ILE A 116 -6.93 -3.37 -2.33
N LEU A 117 -7.35 -3.52 -3.59
CA LEU A 117 -7.98 -4.77 -4.05
C LEU A 117 -7.04 -5.97 -3.90
N LEU A 118 -5.76 -5.82 -4.25
CA LEU A 118 -4.77 -6.89 -4.11
C LEU A 118 -4.46 -7.20 -2.63
N GLY A 119 -4.25 -6.17 -1.82
CA GLY A 119 -3.98 -6.30 -0.39
C GLY A 119 -5.15 -6.95 0.36
N GLU A 120 -6.38 -6.51 0.08
CA GLU A 120 -7.60 -7.07 0.67
C GLU A 120 -7.81 -8.52 0.26
N ALA A 121 -7.58 -8.87 -1.01
CA ALA A 121 -7.71 -10.26 -1.46
C ALA A 121 -6.80 -11.21 -0.66
N VAL A 122 -5.55 -10.81 -0.43
CA VAL A 122 -4.58 -11.57 0.37
C VAL A 122 -4.98 -11.59 1.85
N MET A 123 -5.34 -10.43 2.41
CA MET A 123 -5.66 -10.30 3.83
C MET A 123 -6.93 -11.06 4.20
N MET A 124 -7.97 -10.99 3.38
CA MET A 124 -9.22 -11.73 3.57
C MET A 124 -9.00 -13.23 3.44
N TYR A 125 -8.19 -13.68 2.49
CA TYR A 125 -7.80 -15.09 2.37
C TYR A 125 -7.04 -15.56 3.62
N SER A 126 -6.09 -14.76 4.11
CA SER A 126 -5.35 -15.02 5.35
C SER A 126 -6.28 -15.14 6.56
N ASN A 127 -7.14 -14.14 6.78
CA ASN A 127 -8.10 -14.12 7.89
C ASN A 127 -9.07 -15.32 7.85
N TYR A 128 -9.53 -15.71 6.66
CA TYR A 128 -10.39 -16.88 6.48
C TYR A 128 -9.65 -18.18 6.84
N MET A 129 -8.39 -18.33 6.45
CA MET A 129 -7.57 -19.49 6.81
C MET A 129 -7.27 -19.57 8.32
N LEU A 130 -7.03 -18.42 8.96
CA LEU A 130 -6.74 -18.35 10.40
C LEU A 130 -7.98 -18.40 11.30
N ARG A 131 -9.20 -18.26 10.76
CA ARG A 131 -10.46 -18.20 11.52
C ARG A 131 -10.44 -17.15 12.63
N VAL A 132 -9.92 -15.97 12.30
CA VAL A 132 -9.77 -14.85 13.26
C VAL A 132 -11.13 -14.31 13.73
N PRO A 133 -11.20 -13.71 14.93
CA PRO A 133 -12.43 -13.06 15.39
C PRO A 133 -12.82 -11.87 14.50
N PRO A 134 -14.13 -11.52 14.43
CA PRO A 134 -14.62 -10.45 13.56
C PRO A 134 -13.95 -9.09 13.77
N LEU A 135 -13.55 -8.78 15.01
CA LEU A 135 -12.80 -7.56 15.34
C LEU A 135 -11.48 -7.49 14.56
N MET A 136 -10.71 -8.59 14.55
CA MET A 136 -9.42 -8.65 13.87
C MET A 136 -9.59 -8.63 12.35
N LEU A 137 -10.66 -9.24 11.83
CA LEU A 137 -11.01 -9.19 10.42
C LEU A 137 -11.28 -7.74 9.97
N ALA A 138 -12.15 -7.02 10.68
CA ALA A 138 -12.48 -5.65 10.34
C ALA A 138 -11.26 -4.72 10.45
N LEU A 139 -10.48 -4.88 11.53
CA LEU A 139 -9.31 -4.04 11.78
C LEU A 139 -8.20 -4.26 10.76
N SER A 140 -7.87 -5.51 10.46
CA SER A 140 -6.83 -5.80 9.45
C SER A 140 -7.24 -5.37 8.05
N GLY A 141 -8.51 -5.52 7.66
CA GLY A 141 -9.02 -4.99 6.39
C GLY A 141 -8.86 -3.46 6.31
N VAL A 142 -9.41 -2.73 7.29
CA VAL A 142 -9.28 -1.26 7.34
C VAL A 142 -7.81 -0.84 7.33
N THR A 143 -6.95 -1.49 8.11
CA THR A 143 -5.52 -1.16 8.14
C THR A 143 -4.85 -1.40 6.80
N VAL A 144 -5.07 -2.55 6.15
CA VAL A 144 -4.48 -2.83 4.82
C VAL A 144 -4.98 -1.84 3.78
N ALA A 145 -6.26 -1.47 3.81
CA ALA A 145 -6.82 -0.49 2.88
C ALA A 145 -6.16 0.89 3.02
N VAL A 146 -6.06 1.42 4.25
CA VAL A 146 -5.50 2.75 4.50
C VAL A 146 -3.98 2.76 4.31
N VAL A 147 -3.27 1.71 4.76
CA VAL A 147 -1.81 1.57 4.54
C VAL A 147 -1.50 1.50 3.05
N SER A 148 -2.28 0.76 2.26
CA SER A 148 -2.10 0.70 0.80
C SER A 148 -2.20 2.08 0.15
N ALA A 149 -3.17 2.90 0.56
CA ALA A 149 -3.27 4.29 0.10
C ALA A 149 -2.06 5.14 0.53
N GLY A 150 -1.57 4.97 1.77
CA GLY A 150 -0.36 5.64 2.26
C GLY A 150 0.90 5.25 1.49
N LEU A 151 1.07 3.97 1.16
CA LEU A 151 2.20 3.47 0.36
C LEU A 151 2.16 3.98 -1.08
N VAL A 152 0.96 4.11 -1.67
CA VAL A 152 0.78 4.71 -2.99
C VAL A 152 1.09 6.21 -2.94
N SER A 153 0.66 6.91 -1.90
CA SER A 153 1.02 8.31 -1.67
C SER A 153 2.54 8.51 -1.59
N LEU A 154 3.23 7.71 -0.78
CA LEU A 154 4.70 7.75 -0.68
C LEU A 154 5.36 7.52 -2.04
N GLY A 155 4.95 6.48 -2.76
CA GLY A 155 5.47 6.17 -4.09
C GLY A 155 5.26 7.29 -5.10
N LEU A 156 4.03 7.79 -5.24
CA LEU A 156 3.71 8.88 -6.17
C LEU A 156 4.37 10.20 -5.78
N GLY A 157 4.34 10.54 -4.49
CA GLY A 157 4.87 11.79 -3.96
C GLY A 157 6.38 11.88 -4.10
N LEU A 158 7.10 10.86 -3.63
CA LEU A 158 8.55 10.82 -3.74
C LEU A 158 9.01 10.62 -5.18
N GLY A 159 8.27 9.85 -5.99
CA GLY A 159 8.54 9.71 -7.43
C GLY A 159 8.41 11.04 -8.19
N ALA A 160 7.50 11.92 -7.77
CA ALA A 160 7.38 13.28 -8.30
C ALA A 160 8.49 14.22 -7.79
N VAL A 161 8.97 14.05 -6.55
CA VAL A 161 10.04 14.89 -5.97
C VAL A 161 11.41 14.52 -6.56
N PHE A 162 11.65 13.24 -6.85
CA PHE A 162 12.92 12.74 -7.41
C PHE A 162 12.73 12.11 -8.80
N PRO A 163 12.28 12.88 -9.81
CA PRO A 163 12.08 12.35 -11.14
C PRO A 163 13.42 12.03 -11.82
N ASN A 164 13.46 10.94 -12.57
CA ASN A 164 14.61 10.57 -13.40
C ASN A 164 14.16 10.32 -14.85
N PHE A 165 14.13 11.38 -15.65
CA PHE A 165 13.68 11.33 -17.05
C PHE A 165 14.71 10.74 -18.03
N ARG A 166 15.94 10.48 -17.57
CA ARG A 166 17.02 9.95 -18.43
C ARG A 166 16.96 8.43 -18.60
N GLU A 167 16.20 7.75 -17.75
CA GLU A 167 16.15 6.28 -17.70
C GLU A 167 14.77 5.78 -18.09
N ASP A 168 14.71 4.89 -19.08
CA ASP A 168 13.46 4.32 -19.61
C ASP A 168 13.05 3.05 -18.82
N ASN A 169 13.98 2.51 -18.02
CA ASN A 169 13.77 1.26 -17.31
C ASN A 169 13.22 1.52 -15.90
N ALA A 170 11.96 1.16 -15.68
CA ALA A 170 11.26 1.25 -14.40
C ALA A 170 12.04 0.64 -13.23
N ALA A 171 12.69 -0.52 -13.44
CA ALA A 171 13.45 -1.21 -12.39
C ALA A 171 14.70 -0.42 -11.98
N ARG A 172 15.36 0.26 -12.94
CA ARG A 172 16.53 1.10 -12.65
C ARG A 172 16.14 2.39 -11.94
N ILE A 173 15.02 3.00 -12.33
CA ILE A 173 14.46 4.16 -11.64
C ILE A 173 14.07 3.79 -10.19
N ALA A 174 13.44 2.65 -9.97
CA ALA A 174 13.08 2.16 -8.64
C ALA A 174 14.30 1.87 -7.75
N ASN A 175 15.46 1.55 -8.35
CA ASN A 175 16.73 1.35 -7.64
C ASN A 175 17.57 2.63 -7.49
N SER A 176 17.00 3.80 -7.80
CA SER A 176 17.66 5.09 -7.58
C SER A 176 17.68 5.48 -6.09
N ALA A 177 18.46 6.50 -5.73
CA ALA A 177 18.49 7.03 -4.37
C ALA A 177 17.08 7.43 -3.84
N GLY A 178 16.24 8.02 -4.70
CA GLY A 178 14.85 8.33 -4.37
C GLY A 178 13.99 7.09 -4.15
N GLY A 179 14.22 6.04 -4.93
CA GLY A 179 13.53 4.75 -4.78
C GLY A 179 13.92 4.04 -3.49
N THR A 180 15.20 4.06 -3.11
CA THR A 180 15.68 3.55 -1.81
C THR A 180 15.04 4.31 -0.65
N LEU A 181 14.97 5.65 -0.73
CA LEU A 181 14.30 6.47 0.28
C LEU A 181 12.80 6.10 0.41
N ASN A 182 12.11 5.86 -0.72
CA ASN A 182 10.73 5.41 -0.72
C ASN A 182 10.54 4.07 0.00
N ILE A 183 11.44 3.11 -0.22
CA ILE A 183 11.41 1.81 0.46
C ILE A 183 11.63 1.98 1.97
N VAL A 184 12.64 2.77 2.38
CA VAL A 184 12.93 3.01 3.81
C VAL A 184 11.75 3.67 4.51
N LEU A 185 11.17 4.71 3.91
CA LEU A 185 10.01 5.39 4.49
C LEU A 185 8.77 4.49 4.52
N SER A 186 8.56 3.66 3.50
CA SER A 186 7.49 2.67 3.47
C SER A 186 7.63 1.65 4.60
N LEU A 187 8.84 1.15 4.85
CA LEU A 187 9.13 0.22 5.94
C LEU A 187 8.90 0.84 7.31
N LEU A 188 9.39 2.07 7.53
CA LEU A 188 9.17 2.81 8.77
C LEU A 188 7.68 3.05 9.01
N TYR A 189 6.94 3.41 7.97
CA TYR A 189 5.50 3.61 8.02
C TYR A 189 4.75 2.34 8.40
N ILE A 190 5.03 1.21 7.75
CA ILE A 190 4.42 -0.08 8.07
C ILE A 190 4.74 -0.49 9.51
N GLY A 191 6.01 -0.38 9.90
CA GLY A 191 6.46 -0.71 11.26
C GLY A 191 5.75 0.12 12.32
N ALA A 192 5.61 1.43 12.10
CA ALA A 192 4.91 2.33 13.02
C ALA A 192 3.42 1.96 13.16
N ILE A 193 2.73 1.68 12.04
CA ILE A 193 1.32 1.31 12.04
C ILE A 193 1.07 -0.02 12.76
N ILE A 194 1.95 -1.01 12.58
CA ILE A 194 1.86 -2.30 13.27
C ILE A 194 2.16 -2.13 14.76
N ALA A 195 3.19 -1.37 15.12
CA ALA A 195 3.58 -1.15 16.51
C ALA A 195 2.45 -0.50 17.33
N VAL A 196 1.79 0.51 16.75
CA VAL A 196 0.65 1.21 17.38
C VAL A 196 -0.53 0.27 17.62
N GLN A 197 -0.78 -0.68 16.71
CA GLN A 197 -1.94 -1.57 16.80
C GLN A 197 -1.69 -2.83 17.64
N THR A 198 -0.46 -3.32 17.68
CA THR A 198 -0.11 -4.59 18.33
C THR A 198 -0.54 -4.62 19.80
N TYR A 199 -0.18 -3.60 20.58
CA TYR A 199 -0.41 -3.58 22.02
C TYR A 199 -1.90 -3.62 22.44
N PRO A 200 -2.76 -2.68 22.02
CA PRO A 200 -4.15 -2.62 22.49
C PRO A 200 -4.96 -3.85 22.06
N ILE A 201 -4.73 -4.33 20.84
CA ILE A 201 -5.48 -5.44 20.26
C ILE A 201 -5.04 -6.76 20.89
N HIS A 202 -3.74 -6.95 21.11
CA HIS A 202 -3.23 -8.10 21.81
C HIS A 202 -3.76 -8.18 23.26
N ALA A 203 -3.84 -7.04 23.95
CA ALA A 203 -4.42 -6.95 25.29
C ALA A 203 -5.92 -7.28 25.33
N LEU A 204 -6.68 -6.86 24.31
CA LEU A 204 -8.11 -7.19 24.13
C LEU A 204 -8.33 -8.69 23.85
N LEU A 205 -7.52 -9.29 22.98
CA LEU A 205 -7.73 -10.67 22.52
C LEU A 205 -7.27 -11.72 23.53
N THR A 206 -6.28 -11.41 24.37
CA THR A 206 -5.77 -12.35 25.41
C THR A 206 -6.53 -12.29 26.73
N GLY A 207 -7.55 -11.43 26.86
CA GLY A 207 -8.35 -11.30 28.08
C GLY A 207 -7.59 -10.76 29.29
N LYS A 208 -6.34 -10.29 29.11
CA LYS A 208 -5.50 -9.72 30.17
C LYS A 208 -6.01 -8.37 30.67
N ALA A 209 -6.90 -7.71 29.92
CA ALA A 209 -7.57 -6.50 30.34
C ALA A 209 -8.98 -6.81 30.86
N PRO A 210 -9.45 -6.13 31.93
CA PRO A 210 -10.76 -6.36 32.55
C PRO A 210 -11.97 -5.87 31.71
N GLY A 211 -11.83 -5.84 30.38
CA GLY A 211 -12.85 -5.48 29.40
C GLY A 211 -12.55 -4.18 28.63
N TRP A 212 -13.36 -3.92 27.61
CA TRP A 212 -13.24 -2.76 26.70
C TRP A 212 -13.07 -1.42 27.45
N HIS A 213 -13.68 -1.28 28.62
CA HIS A 213 -13.75 -0.02 29.38
C HIS A 213 -12.39 0.36 30.00
N ALA A 214 -11.58 -0.62 30.38
CA ALA A 214 -10.26 -0.39 30.96
C ALA A 214 -9.22 0.03 29.92
N LEU A 215 -9.36 -0.44 28.68
CA LEU A 215 -8.46 -0.11 27.57
C LEU A 215 -8.95 1.06 26.70
N ARG A 216 -10.08 1.71 27.05
CA ARG A 216 -10.64 2.82 26.24
C ARG A 216 -9.60 3.89 25.92
N GLY A 217 -8.81 4.30 26.91
CA GLY A 217 -7.75 5.29 26.74
C GLY A 217 -6.71 4.85 25.71
N GLU A 218 -6.20 3.63 25.83
CA GLU A 218 -5.17 3.08 24.94
C GLU A 218 -5.68 2.82 23.52
N ILE A 219 -6.93 2.37 23.38
CA ILE A 219 -7.57 2.19 22.07
C ILE A 219 -7.77 3.55 21.39
N LEU A 220 -8.18 4.57 22.15
CA LEU A 220 -8.35 5.93 21.63
C LEU A 220 -7.00 6.53 21.23
N THR A 221 -5.95 6.40 22.05
CA THR A 221 -4.62 6.89 21.69
C THR A 221 -4.06 6.15 20.49
N ALA A 222 -4.22 4.82 20.41
CA ALA A 222 -3.80 4.04 19.25
C ALA A 222 -4.58 4.43 17.99
N GLY A 223 -5.89 4.66 18.10
CA GLY A 223 -6.72 5.13 16.99
C GLY A 223 -6.34 6.52 16.51
N LEU A 224 -6.04 7.44 17.43
CA LEU A 224 -5.56 8.79 17.10
C LEU A 224 -4.17 8.76 16.45
N LEU A 225 -3.25 7.96 16.98
CA LEU A 225 -1.92 7.77 16.39
C LEU A 225 -2.01 7.14 15.01
N PHE A 226 -2.85 6.12 14.84
CA PHE A 226 -3.14 5.52 13.55
C PHE A 226 -3.63 6.58 12.56
N ALA A 227 -4.65 7.37 12.93
CA ALA A 227 -5.19 8.42 12.07
C ALA A 227 -4.12 9.47 11.72
N LEU A 228 -3.32 9.90 12.70
CA LEU A 228 -2.27 10.89 12.52
C LEU A 228 -1.17 10.38 11.57
N ILE A 229 -0.66 9.17 11.80
CA ILE A 229 0.41 8.58 10.98
C ILE A 229 -0.08 8.41 9.53
N ASN A 230 -1.30 7.91 9.32
CA ASN A 230 -1.89 7.77 7.98
C ASN A 230 -2.12 9.14 7.32
N ALA A 231 -2.62 10.14 8.07
CA ALA A 231 -2.81 11.48 7.55
C ALA A 231 -1.49 12.13 7.11
N ILE A 232 -0.40 11.90 7.84
CA ILE A 232 0.94 12.37 7.47
C ILE A 232 1.44 11.59 6.24
N ALA A 233 1.37 10.26 6.24
CA ALA A 233 1.85 9.41 5.16
C ALA A 233 1.08 9.63 3.83
N ILE A 234 -0.19 10.00 3.90
CA ILE A 234 -1.00 10.33 2.72
C ILE A 234 -0.84 11.81 2.35
N GLY A 235 -0.94 12.72 3.32
CA GLY A 235 -0.98 14.16 3.06
C GLY A 235 0.35 14.75 2.62
N VAL A 236 1.45 14.42 3.34
CA VAL A 236 2.76 15.05 3.12
C VAL A 236 3.34 14.68 1.75
N PRO A 237 3.43 13.39 1.35
CA PRO A 237 4.02 13.05 0.05
C PRO A 237 3.17 13.54 -1.12
N LEU A 238 1.85 13.49 -1.04
CA LEU A 238 0.98 14.04 -2.09
C LEU A 238 1.16 15.55 -2.25
N TRP A 239 1.27 16.28 -1.14
CA TRP A 239 1.50 17.73 -1.18
C TRP A 239 2.89 18.08 -1.74
N LEU A 240 3.93 17.33 -1.33
CA LEU A 240 5.27 17.48 -1.88
C LEU A 240 5.29 17.15 -3.38
N GLY A 241 4.61 16.08 -3.79
CA GLY A 241 4.48 15.67 -5.17
C GLY A 241 3.75 16.71 -6.04
N LEU A 242 2.64 17.28 -5.55
CA LEU A 242 1.94 18.39 -6.24
C LEU A 242 2.87 19.58 -6.45
N ARG A 243 3.59 20.01 -5.41
CA ARG A 243 4.55 21.12 -5.51
C ARG A 243 5.70 20.82 -6.47
N ALA A 244 6.18 19.58 -6.48
CA ALA A 244 7.24 19.15 -7.38
C ALA A 244 6.76 19.18 -8.84
N VAL A 245 5.58 18.61 -9.11
CA VAL A 245 4.95 18.63 -10.45
C VAL A 245 4.65 20.07 -10.91
N ASP A 246 4.30 20.97 -9.99
CA ASP A 246 4.06 22.38 -10.33
C ASP A 246 5.36 23.12 -10.71
N ARG A 247 6.48 22.76 -10.08
CA ARG A 247 7.82 23.32 -10.33
C ARG A 247 8.55 22.70 -11.52
N MET A 248 8.07 21.57 -12.03
CA MET A 248 8.54 21.07 -13.31
C MET A 248 8.10 22.09 -14.37
N GLU A 249 8.97 23.05 -14.65
CA GLU A 249 8.93 23.88 -15.85
C GLU A 249 9.09 22.91 -17.03
N LEU A 250 7.95 22.43 -17.52
CA LEU A 250 7.77 21.60 -18.70
C LEU A 250 6.82 22.34 -19.62
#